data_AF-A0A9P4U3Y0-F1
#
_entry.id   AF-A0A9P4U3Y0-F1
#
_cell.length_a   1.000
_cell.length_b   1.000
_cell.length_c   1.000
_cell.angle_alpha   90.00
_cell.angle_beta   90.00
_cell.angle_gamma   90.00
#
_symmetry.space_group_name_H-M   'P 1'
#
loop_
_entity.id
_entity.type
_entity.pdbx_description
1 polymer ?
#
loop_
_entity_poly.entity_id
_entity_poly.type
_entity_poly.pdbx_seq_one_letter_code
_entity_poly.pdbx_strand_id
1 'polypeptide(L)'
;MTTTEAPPRSHSRSQSPLPPAPEENTPGHRATAFQNALNAALDATLKKCSYDNFASCFPTTAKYQPETLEGFWKDFTGKLSSTCQAEFNDILENRNVVPSLNALDRLIAEAKGRKDEAEKAAGAGGAVTAPVPPHILPASDILNAHLTPFLVEQQTSLSSALTALQSSNTTLIDTVISQRAEMEALVSGLESVVADLERGATMLQGDEVLTLAGESRKMEDELKSVTA
;
A
#
# COMPACT_ATOMS: atom_id res chain seq x y z
N MET A 1 -15.13 14.74 52.58
CA MET A 1 -13.98 13.88 52.24
C MET A 1 -14.44 12.90 51.18
N THR A 2 -14.01 13.07 49.93
CA THR A 2 -13.66 12.02 48.96
C THR A 2 -13.42 12.68 47.60
N THR A 3 -12.14 12.78 47.26
CA THR A 3 -11.59 13.09 45.94
C THR A 3 -11.91 11.95 44.97
N THR A 4 -12.24 12.24 43.70
CA THR A 4 -12.17 11.26 42.62
C THR A 4 -11.54 11.88 41.38
N GLU A 5 -10.24 11.61 41.35
CA GLU A 5 -9.23 11.53 40.29
C GLU A 5 -9.71 11.46 38.82
N ALA A 6 -9.12 12.33 37.99
CA ALA A 6 -9.23 12.34 36.54
C ALA A 6 -8.13 11.45 35.89
N PRO A 7 -8.38 10.81 34.74
CA PRO A 7 -7.44 9.87 34.15
C PRO A 7 -6.23 10.56 33.47
N PRO A 8 -5.06 9.90 33.44
CA PRO A 8 -3.83 10.48 32.92
C PRO A 8 -3.84 10.54 31.39
N ARG A 9 -3.47 11.70 30.86
CA ARG A 9 -3.23 11.94 29.43
C ARG A 9 -2.00 11.17 29.00
N SER A 10 -2.16 10.24 28.07
CA SER A 10 -1.05 9.60 27.38
C SER A 10 -0.27 10.63 26.57
N HIS A 11 0.96 10.91 26.98
CA HIS A 11 1.90 11.67 26.17
C HIS A 11 2.34 10.80 24.99
N SER A 12 1.67 11.02 23.86
CA SER A 12 2.10 10.54 22.54
C SER A 12 3.54 10.98 22.31
N ARG A 13 4.47 10.03 22.38
CA ARG A 13 5.87 10.26 22.03
C ARG A 13 5.91 10.52 20.54
N SER A 14 6.13 11.78 20.20
CA SER A 14 6.48 12.28 18.88
C SER A 14 7.42 11.30 18.17
N GLN A 15 6.90 10.63 17.14
CA GLN A 15 7.71 9.85 16.22
C GLN A 15 8.53 10.84 15.40
N SER A 16 9.85 10.78 15.50
CA SER A 16 10.75 11.53 14.63
C SER A 16 10.38 11.27 13.17
N PRO A 17 10.34 12.29 12.30
CA PRO A 17 10.02 12.07 10.89
C PRO A 17 11.10 11.17 10.28
N LEU A 18 10.66 10.11 9.61
CA LEU A 18 11.49 9.30 8.73
C LEU A 18 12.25 10.24 7.77
N PRO A 19 13.55 10.00 7.47
CA PRO A 19 14.30 10.84 6.55
C PRO A 19 13.51 11.02 5.25
N PRO A 20 13.39 12.25 4.73
CA PRO A 20 12.68 12.48 3.47
C PRO A 20 13.29 11.58 2.39
N ALA A 21 12.43 10.92 1.62
CA ALA A 21 12.85 10.14 0.46
C ALA A 21 13.82 11.00 -0.36
N PRO A 22 14.96 10.45 -0.84
CA PRO A 22 15.95 11.21 -1.58
C PRO A 22 15.24 11.99 -2.70
N GLU A 23 15.19 13.32 -2.58
CA GLU A 23 14.51 14.15 -3.55
C GLU A 23 15.15 13.85 -4.91
N GLU A 24 14.34 13.58 -5.94
CA GLU A 24 14.82 13.12 -7.25
C GLU A 24 15.80 14.10 -7.90
N ASN A 25 15.79 15.35 -7.42
CA ASN A 25 16.67 16.44 -7.83
C ASN A 25 18.03 16.48 -7.12
N THR A 26 18.25 15.66 -6.09
CA THR A 26 19.54 15.58 -5.41
C THR A 26 20.53 14.84 -6.31
N PRO A 27 21.69 15.43 -6.67
CA PRO A 27 22.67 14.77 -7.53
C PRO A 27 23.16 13.44 -6.94
N GLY A 28 22.85 12.32 -7.60
CA GLY A 28 23.40 11.02 -7.28
C GLY A 28 24.88 10.87 -7.68
N HIS A 29 25.46 9.69 -7.46
CA HIS A 29 26.87 9.42 -7.78
C HIS A 29 27.18 9.70 -9.26
N ARG A 30 26.32 9.25 -10.19
CA ARG A 30 26.55 9.48 -11.62
C ARG A 30 26.33 10.93 -12.03
N ALA A 31 25.32 11.59 -11.46
CA ALA A 31 25.03 12.99 -11.74
C ALA A 31 26.18 13.91 -11.28
N THR A 32 26.71 13.67 -10.07
CA THR A 32 27.89 14.40 -9.56
C THR A 32 29.13 14.14 -10.41
N ALA A 33 29.40 12.90 -10.80
CA ALA A 33 30.50 12.57 -11.70
C ALA A 33 30.37 13.29 -13.06
N PHE A 34 29.14 13.39 -13.61
CA PHE A 34 28.87 14.09 -14.86
C PHE A 34 29.13 15.60 -14.74
N GLN A 35 28.61 16.24 -13.70
CA GLN A 35 28.84 17.66 -13.41
C GLN A 35 30.33 17.96 -13.21
N ASN A 36 31.04 17.11 -12.47
CA ASN A 36 32.47 17.25 -12.25
C ASN A 36 33.26 17.12 -13.56
N ALA A 37 32.88 16.20 -14.45
CA ALA A 37 33.51 16.04 -15.75
C ALA A 37 33.28 17.26 -16.65
N LEU A 38 32.08 17.84 -16.65
CA LEU A 38 31.78 19.08 -17.39
C LEU A 38 32.59 20.26 -16.87
N ASN A 39 32.64 20.46 -15.55
CA ASN A 39 33.41 21.53 -14.92
C ASN A 39 34.91 21.35 -15.20
N ALA A 40 35.44 20.14 -15.08
CA ALA A 40 36.84 19.85 -15.38
C ALA A 40 37.18 20.09 -16.87
N ALA A 41 36.26 19.77 -17.78
CA ALA A 41 36.44 20.04 -19.21
C ALA A 41 36.45 21.55 -19.50
N LEU A 42 35.54 22.32 -18.90
CA LEU A 42 35.50 23.78 -19.01
C LEU A 42 36.79 24.41 -18.43
N ASP A 43 37.22 23.97 -17.25
CA ASP A 43 38.47 24.47 -16.67
C ASP A 43 39.68 24.15 -17.55
N ALA A 44 39.71 22.97 -18.16
CA ALA A 44 40.79 22.57 -19.07
C ALA A 44 40.81 23.43 -20.35
N THR A 45 39.64 23.81 -20.90
CA THR A 45 39.58 24.68 -22.08
C THR A 45 39.99 26.10 -21.74
N LEU A 46 39.53 26.66 -20.62
CA LEU A 46 39.92 28.00 -20.17
C LEU A 46 41.42 28.08 -19.85
N LYS A 47 42.02 27.03 -19.28
CA LYS A 47 43.47 26.95 -19.04
C LYS A 47 44.30 27.03 -20.33
N LYS A 48 43.77 26.58 -21.48
CA LYS A 48 44.45 26.71 -22.78
C LYS A 48 44.38 28.12 -23.33
N CYS A 49 43.34 28.88 -22.99
CA CYS A 49 43.24 30.31 -23.22
C CYS A 49 44.08 31.11 -22.22
N SER A 50 45.37 30.78 -22.07
CA SER A 50 46.29 31.54 -21.22
C SER A 50 46.54 32.93 -21.81
N TYR A 51 46.90 33.88 -20.94
CA TYR A 51 47.25 35.22 -21.37
C TYR A 51 48.43 35.22 -22.35
N ASP A 52 49.44 34.38 -22.15
CA ASP A 52 50.61 34.30 -23.06
C ASP A 52 50.21 33.87 -24.47
N ASN A 53 49.35 32.85 -24.59
CA ASN A 53 48.82 32.40 -25.86
C ASN A 53 47.99 33.51 -26.52
N PHE A 54 47.17 34.22 -25.74
CA PHE A 54 46.33 35.31 -26.21
C PHE A 54 47.17 36.52 -26.68
N ALA A 55 48.16 36.94 -25.90
CA ALA A 55 49.05 38.06 -26.23
C ALA A 55 49.94 37.77 -27.45
N SER A 56 50.33 36.50 -27.67
CA SER A 56 51.09 36.11 -28.85
C SER A 56 50.35 36.37 -30.18
N CYS A 57 49.01 36.31 -30.15
CA CYS A 57 48.16 36.61 -31.30
C CYS A 57 48.00 38.12 -31.55
N PHE A 58 48.30 38.97 -30.56
CA PHE A 58 48.14 40.42 -30.63
C PHE A 58 49.44 41.15 -30.20
N PRO A 59 50.55 40.99 -30.93
CA PRO A 59 51.86 41.48 -30.52
C PRO A 59 51.93 43.01 -30.42
N THR A 60 51.18 43.74 -31.25
CA THR A 60 51.15 45.21 -31.24
C THR A 60 50.53 45.75 -29.96
N THR A 61 49.32 45.30 -29.60
CA THR A 61 48.63 45.77 -28.40
C THR A 61 49.30 45.26 -27.12
N ALA A 62 49.88 44.05 -27.15
CA ALA A 62 50.67 43.53 -26.02
C ALA A 62 51.88 44.43 -25.70
N LYS A 63 52.48 45.07 -26.71
CA LYS A 63 53.64 45.96 -26.52
C LYS A 63 53.27 47.36 -26.05
N TYR A 64 52.21 47.95 -26.61
CA TYR A 64 51.86 49.35 -26.36
C TYR A 64 50.86 49.54 -25.21
N GLN A 65 50.03 48.53 -24.92
CA GLN A 65 48.96 48.63 -23.93
C GLN A 65 48.66 47.27 -23.26
N PRO A 66 49.63 46.69 -22.52
CA PRO A 66 49.48 45.37 -21.90
C PRO A 66 48.36 45.30 -20.86
N GLU A 67 48.16 46.37 -20.08
CA GLU A 67 47.12 46.41 -19.02
C GLU A 67 45.71 46.29 -19.59
N THR A 68 45.42 46.98 -20.69
CA THR A 68 44.09 46.93 -21.33
C THR A 68 43.86 45.58 -22.01
N LEU A 69 44.91 44.98 -22.57
CA LEU A 69 44.83 43.63 -23.14
C LEU A 69 44.59 42.57 -22.06
N GLU A 70 45.23 42.69 -20.89
CA GLU A 70 45.02 41.80 -19.75
C GLU A 70 43.61 41.94 -19.17
N GLY A 71 43.10 43.17 -19.05
CA GLY A 71 41.72 43.43 -18.66
C GLY A 71 40.73 42.78 -19.62
N PHE A 72 40.89 42.98 -20.93
CA PHE A 72 40.05 42.35 -21.94
C PHE A 72 40.09 40.82 -21.88
N TRP A 73 41.27 40.22 -21.72
CA TRP A 73 41.42 38.78 -21.60
C TRP A 73 40.70 38.22 -20.36
N LYS A 74 40.81 38.90 -19.20
CA LYS A 74 40.10 38.52 -17.98
C LYS A 74 38.59 38.61 -18.15
N ASP A 75 38.10 39.69 -18.74
CA ASP A 75 36.67 39.90 -19.00
C ASP A 75 36.13 38.86 -19.98
N PHE A 76 36.86 38.57 -21.06
CA PHE A 76 36.51 37.56 -22.05
C PHE A 76 36.45 36.16 -21.42
N THR A 77 37.50 35.76 -20.69
CA THR A 77 37.58 34.43 -20.07
C THR A 77 36.52 34.28 -18.97
N GLY A 78 36.28 35.33 -18.18
CA GLY A 78 35.25 35.36 -17.15
C GLY A 78 33.84 35.27 -17.74
N LYS A 79 33.55 36.03 -18.80
CA LYS A 79 32.26 35.99 -19.47
C LYS A 79 32.01 34.64 -20.16
N LEU A 80 33.02 34.09 -20.83
CA LEU A 80 32.94 32.76 -21.44
C LEU A 80 32.66 31.70 -20.38
N SER A 81 33.38 31.71 -19.27
CA SER A 81 33.16 30.78 -18.15
C SER A 81 31.73 30.87 -17.62
N SER A 82 31.27 32.09 -17.31
CA SER A 82 29.93 32.32 -16.74
C SER A 82 28.82 31.93 -17.71
N THR A 83 28.94 32.28 -19.00
CA THR A 83 27.95 31.91 -20.01
C THR A 83 27.93 30.41 -20.23
N CYS A 84 29.08 29.74 -20.35
CA CYS A 84 29.09 28.27 -20.50
C CYS A 84 28.50 27.56 -19.29
N GLN A 85 28.80 27.99 -18.07
CA GLN A 85 28.20 27.41 -16.86
C GLN A 85 26.69 27.61 -16.80
N ALA A 86 26.19 28.80 -17.16
CA ALA A 86 24.77 29.08 -17.22
C ALA A 86 24.07 28.17 -18.24
N GLU A 87 24.57 28.10 -19.47
CA GLU A 87 24.01 27.24 -20.53
C GLU A 87 24.05 25.76 -20.15
N PHE A 88 25.12 25.30 -19.48
CA PHE A 88 25.18 23.92 -19.00
C PHE A 88 24.11 23.64 -17.95
N ASN A 89 23.90 24.54 -17.00
CA ASN A 89 22.86 24.39 -15.99
C ASN A 89 21.47 24.41 -16.63
N ASP A 90 21.21 25.32 -17.56
CA ASP A 90 19.94 25.39 -18.29
C ASP A 90 19.68 24.10 -19.08
N ILE A 91 20.69 23.53 -19.74
CA ILE A 91 20.55 22.25 -20.45
C ILE A 91 20.29 21.10 -19.48
N LEU A 92 21.00 21.06 -18.34
CA LEU A 92 20.85 20.03 -17.31
C LEU A 92 19.42 20.02 -16.74
N GLU A 93 18.85 21.20 -16.49
CA GLU A 93 17.49 21.39 -16.01
C GLU A 93 16.47 21.04 -17.09
N ASN A 94 16.58 21.62 -18.29
CA ASN A 94 15.63 21.41 -19.38
C ASN A 94 15.53 19.94 -19.83
N ARG A 95 16.63 19.19 -19.69
CA ARG A 95 16.67 17.76 -20.04
C ARG A 95 16.43 16.83 -18.87
N ASN A 96 16.19 17.35 -17.66
CA ASN A 96 16.03 16.57 -16.43
C ASN A 96 17.14 15.51 -16.27
N VAL A 97 18.39 15.94 -16.48
CA VAL A 97 19.54 15.02 -16.49
C VAL A 97 19.77 14.41 -15.11
N VAL A 98 19.62 15.20 -14.05
CA VAL A 98 19.83 14.71 -12.68
C VAL A 98 18.81 13.62 -12.31
N PRO A 99 17.49 13.84 -12.45
CA PRO A 99 16.49 12.78 -12.21
C PRO A 99 16.70 11.54 -13.08
N SER A 100 17.03 11.70 -14.37
CA SER A 100 17.21 10.56 -15.27
C SER A 100 18.45 9.72 -14.95
N LEU A 101 19.57 10.35 -14.58
CA LEU A 101 20.76 9.62 -14.12
C LEU A 101 20.52 8.94 -12.76
N ASN A 102 19.75 9.56 -11.87
CA ASN A 102 19.33 8.95 -10.61
C ASN A 102 18.42 7.74 -10.84
N ALA A 103 17.45 7.85 -11.76
CA ALA A 103 16.60 6.72 -12.16
C ALA A 103 17.42 5.58 -12.78
N LEU A 104 18.42 5.90 -13.59
CA LEU A 104 19.34 4.90 -14.13
C LEU A 104 20.12 4.17 -13.02
N ASP A 105 20.64 4.89 -12.03
CA ASP A 105 21.35 4.27 -10.90
C ASP A 105 20.42 3.38 -10.06
N ARG A 106 19.14 3.76 -9.88
CA ARG A 106 18.10 2.90 -9.27
C ARG A 106 17.89 1.62 -10.07
N LEU A 107 17.69 1.72 -11.38
CA LEU A 107 17.51 0.56 -12.27
C LEU A 107 18.71 -0.39 -12.27
N ILE A 108 19.94 0.15 -12.21
CA ILE A 108 21.16 -0.66 -12.10
C ILE A 108 21.20 -1.40 -10.76
N ALA A 109 20.82 -0.75 -9.66
CA ALA A 109 20.76 -1.38 -8.35
C ALA A 109 19.72 -2.52 -8.30
N GLU A 110 18.52 -2.28 -8.83
CA GLU A 110 17.46 -3.30 -8.95
C GLU A 110 17.90 -4.48 -9.84
N ALA A 111 18.54 -4.20 -10.97
CA ALA A 111 19.05 -5.25 -11.85
C ALA A 111 20.15 -6.10 -11.18
N LYS A 112 21.05 -5.47 -10.41
CA LYS A 112 22.03 -6.19 -9.59
C LYS A 112 21.35 -7.04 -8.51
N GLY A 113 20.36 -6.48 -7.81
CA GLY A 113 19.58 -7.23 -6.82
C GLY A 113 18.92 -8.48 -7.41
N ARG A 114 18.23 -8.34 -8.56
CA ARG A 114 17.62 -9.48 -9.26
C ARG A 114 18.66 -10.52 -9.71
N LYS A 115 19.83 -10.08 -10.15
CA LYS A 115 20.92 -10.98 -10.51
C LYS A 115 21.42 -11.76 -9.29
N ASP A 116 21.66 -11.08 -8.16
CA ASP A 116 22.13 -11.70 -6.93
C ASP A 116 21.10 -12.69 -6.36
N GLU A 117 19.81 -12.37 -6.46
CA GLU A 117 18.70 -13.28 -6.11
C GLU A 117 18.66 -14.51 -7.00
N ALA A 118 18.81 -14.34 -8.31
CA ALA A 118 18.86 -15.45 -9.26
C ALA A 118 20.08 -16.36 -9.02
N GLU A 119 21.25 -15.78 -8.73
CA GLU A 119 22.46 -16.54 -8.38
C GLU A 119 22.30 -17.32 -7.08
N LYS A 120 21.65 -16.73 -6.06
CA LYS A 120 21.32 -17.44 -4.81
C LYS A 120 20.33 -18.57 -5.03
N ALA A 121 19.30 -18.37 -5.85
CA ALA A 121 18.29 -19.38 -6.16
C ALA A 121 18.86 -20.55 -6.99
N ALA A 122 19.85 -20.28 -7.85
CA ALA A 122 20.51 -21.28 -8.69
C ALA A 122 21.51 -22.18 -7.92
N GLY A 123 21.98 -21.75 -6.74
CA GLY A 123 22.96 -22.49 -5.94
C GLY A 123 24.35 -22.58 -6.58
N ALA A 124 25.28 -23.29 -5.93
CA ALA A 124 26.65 -23.47 -6.40
C ALA A 124 26.71 -24.39 -7.64
N GLY A 125 26.36 -23.87 -8.81
CA GLY A 125 26.46 -24.57 -10.10
C GLY A 125 25.25 -24.43 -11.03
N GLY A 126 24.17 -23.76 -10.62
CA GLY A 126 23.03 -23.50 -11.50
C GLY A 126 23.33 -22.41 -12.52
N ALA A 127 23.05 -22.68 -13.79
CA ALA A 127 23.23 -21.69 -14.86
C ALA A 127 22.16 -20.59 -14.75
N VAL A 128 22.57 -19.36 -14.46
CA VAL A 128 21.70 -18.19 -14.52
C VAL A 128 21.48 -17.83 -15.99
N THR A 129 20.27 -18.04 -16.49
CA THR A 129 19.89 -17.66 -17.84
C THR A 129 19.84 -16.14 -17.97
N ALA A 130 20.58 -15.59 -18.94
CA ALA A 130 20.54 -14.16 -19.23
C ALA A 130 19.13 -13.74 -19.70
N PRO A 131 18.60 -12.60 -19.22
CA PRO A 131 17.32 -12.08 -19.70
C PRO A 131 17.35 -11.79 -21.21
N VAL A 132 16.24 -12.08 -21.89
CA VAL A 132 16.06 -11.70 -23.30
C VAL A 132 15.97 -10.17 -23.40
N PRO A 133 16.75 -9.52 -24.27
CA PRO A 133 16.69 -8.08 -24.39
C PRO A 133 15.37 -7.65 -25.05
N PRO A 134 14.81 -6.49 -24.66
CA PRO A 134 13.45 -6.09 -25.03
C PRO A 134 13.21 -5.92 -26.54
N HIS A 135 14.27 -5.66 -27.33
CA HIS A 135 14.16 -5.50 -28.79
C HIS A 135 14.00 -6.83 -29.55
N ILE A 136 14.20 -7.97 -28.88
CA ILE A 136 14.01 -9.31 -29.45
C ILE A 136 12.68 -9.92 -28.98
N LEU A 137 11.98 -9.24 -28.05
CA LEU A 137 10.77 -9.77 -27.45
C LEU A 137 9.59 -9.68 -28.44
N PRO A 138 8.82 -10.76 -28.64
CA PRO A 138 7.67 -10.72 -29.54
C PRO A 138 6.56 -9.81 -28.98
N ALA A 139 5.75 -9.25 -29.87
CA ALA A 139 4.70 -8.29 -29.50
C ALA A 139 3.68 -8.87 -28.50
N SER A 140 3.38 -10.17 -28.59
CA SER A 140 2.50 -10.87 -27.65
C SER A 140 3.00 -10.78 -26.22
N ASP A 141 4.32 -10.93 -26.03
CA ASP A 141 4.92 -10.99 -24.71
C ASP A 141 4.99 -9.60 -24.08
N ILE A 142 5.21 -8.56 -24.89
CA ILE A 142 5.14 -7.16 -24.44
C ILE A 142 3.72 -6.82 -23.99
N LEU A 143 2.71 -7.19 -24.79
CA LEU A 143 1.31 -6.98 -24.45
C LEU A 143 0.94 -7.72 -23.17
N ASN A 144 1.30 -9.00 -23.06
CA ASN A 144 1.04 -9.81 -21.87
C ASN A 144 1.74 -9.25 -20.65
N ALA A 145 3.01 -8.82 -20.76
CA ALA A 145 3.75 -8.22 -19.64
C ALA A 145 3.06 -6.96 -19.11
N HIS A 146 2.47 -6.15 -20.00
CA HIS A 146 1.70 -4.96 -19.60
C HIS A 146 0.32 -5.29 -19.03
N LEU A 147 -0.37 -6.29 -19.57
CA LEU A 147 -1.70 -6.69 -19.11
C LEU A 147 -1.66 -7.50 -17.80
N THR A 148 -0.60 -8.26 -17.57
CA THR A 148 -0.45 -9.14 -16.39
C THR A 148 -0.69 -8.41 -15.07
N PRO A 149 -0.03 -7.27 -14.74
CA PRO A 149 -0.26 -6.61 -13.44
C PRO A 149 -1.73 -6.20 -13.24
N PHE A 150 -2.38 -5.69 -14.29
CA PHE A 150 -3.80 -5.33 -14.24
C PHE A 150 -4.69 -6.57 -14.03
N LEU A 151 -4.43 -7.65 -14.76
CA LEU A 151 -5.20 -8.89 -14.63
C LEU A 151 -5.00 -9.53 -13.27
N VAL A 152 -3.79 -9.50 -12.70
CA VAL A 152 -3.53 -9.98 -11.34
C VAL A 152 -4.27 -9.14 -10.30
N GLU A 153 -4.27 -7.81 -10.43
CA GLU A 153 -5.03 -6.94 -9.55
C GLU A 153 -6.53 -7.28 -9.60
N GLN A 154 -7.12 -7.41 -10.79
CA GLN A 154 -8.52 -7.80 -10.95
C GLN A 154 -8.81 -9.20 -10.39
N GLN A 155 -7.92 -10.17 -10.63
CA GLN A 155 -8.05 -11.52 -10.12
C GLN A 155 -8.02 -11.55 -8.59
N THR A 156 -7.11 -10.81 -7.95
CA THR A 156 -7.01 -10.74 -6.49
C THR A 156 -8.25 -10.09 -5.87
N SER A 157 -8.75 -9.01 -6.47
CA SER A 157 -9.99 -8.35 -6.06
C SER A 157 -11.19 -9.29 -6.12
N LEU A 158 -11.42 -9.94 -7.27
CA LEU A 158 -12.53 -10.89 -7.44
C LEU A 158 -12.42 -12.11 -6.54
N SER A 159 -11.20 -12.63 -6.35
CA SER A 159 -10.97 -13.78 -5.46
C SER A 159 -11.25 -13.43 -4.01
N SER A 160 -10.91 -12.20 -3.57
CA SER A 160 -11.24 -11.72 -2.23
C SER A 160 -12.75 -11.57 -2.03
N ALA A 161 -13.47 -11.03 -3.03
CA ALA A 161 -14.92 -10.88 -2.99
C ALA A 161 -15.63 -12.23 -2.97
N LEU A 162 -15.16 -13.19 -3.77
CA LEU A 162 -15.67 -14.56 -3.77
C LEU A 162 -15.46 -15.24 -2.42
N THR A 163 -14.28 -15.09 -1.82
CA THR A 163 -13.99 -15.65 -0.50
C THR A 163 -14.88 -15.05 0.59
N ALA A 164 -15.11 -13.73 0.55
CA ALA A 164 -16.03 -13.04 1.46
C ALA A 164 -17.49 -13.47 1.28
N LEU A 165 -17.93 -13.69 0.04
CA LEU A 165 -19.28 -14.22 -0.23
C LEU A 165 -19.42 -15.67 0.25
N GLN A 166 -18.40 -16.50 0.03
CA GLN A 166 -18.41 -17.88 0.51
C GLN A 166 -18.49 -17.94 2.04
N SER A 167 -17.72 -17.11 2.76
CA SER A 167 -17.80 -17.06 4.22
C SER A 167 -19.16 -16.56 4.72
N SER A 168 -19.74 -15.54 4.08
CA SER A 168 -21.09 -15.09 4.40
C SER A 168 -22.16 -16.15 4.10
N ASN A 169 -22.01 -16.91 3.02
CA ASN A 169 -22.94 -17.99 2.71
C ASN A 169 -22.86 -19.11 3.73
N THR A 170 -21.65 -19.47 4.19
CA THR A 170 -21.49 -20.48 5.24
C THR A 170 -22.17 -20.06 6.54
N THR A 171 -22.00 -18.80 6.98
CA THR A 171 -22.64 -18.32 8.22
C THR A 171 -24.16 -18.26 8.10
N LEU A 172 -24.69 -17.87 6.93
CA LEU A 172 -26.13 -17.87 6.67
C LEU A 172 -26.71 -19.28 6.68
N ILE A 173 -26.02 -20.26 6.07
CA ILE A 173 -26.44 -21.66 6.11
C ILE A 173 -26.46 -22.18 7.54
N ASP A 174 -25.41 -21.91 8.33
CA ASP A 174 -25.35 -22.32 9.73
C ASP A 174 -26.51 -21.71 10.54
N THR A 175 -26.81 -20.44 10.30
CA THR A 175 -27.95 -19.75 10.93
C THR A 175 -29.28 -20.40 10.56
N VAL A 176 -29.49 -20.71 9.27
CA VAL A 176 -30.72 -21.36 8.80
C VAL A 176 -30.86 -22.76 9.40
N ILE A 177 -29.77 -23.52 9.52
CA ILE A 177 -29.80 -24.84 10.16
C ILE A 177 -30.16 -24.71 11.64
N SER A 178 -29.54 -23.78 12.37
CA SER A 178 -29.87 -23.52 13.77
C SER A 178 -31.33 -23.10 13.96
N GLN A 179 -31.83 -22.20 13.12
CA GLN A 179 -33.23 -21.75 13.15
C GLN A 179 -34.21 -22.89 12.84
N ARG A 180 -33.87 -23.77 11.90
CA ARG A 180 -34.69 -24.96 11.61
C ARG A 180 -34.75 -25.92 12.79
N ALA A 181 -33.62 -26.16 13.45
CA ALA A 181 -33.59 -26.99 14.66
C ALA A 181 -34.40 -26.37 15.81
N GLU A 182 -34.34 -25.04 15.99
CA GLU A 182 -35.14 -24.33 16.98
C GLU A 182 -36.64 -24.41 16.67
N MET A 183 -37.03 -24.22 15.39
CA MET A 183 -38.42 -24.37 14.98
C MET A 183 -38.94 -25.78 15.22
N GLU A 184 -38.15 -26.81 14.91
CA GLU A 184 -38.52 -28.21 15.18
C GLU A 184 -38.69 -28.47 16.68
N ALA A 185 -37.78 -27.94 17.51
CA ALA A 185 -37.90 -28.02 18.96
C ALA A 185 -39.16 -27.30 19.49
N LEU A 186 -39.47 -26.08 18.99
CA LEU A 186 -40.66 -25.34 19.38
C LEU A 186 -41.96 -26.05 18.96
N VAL A 187 -42.00 -26.61 17.75
CA VAL A 187 -43.15 -27.38 17.25
C VAL A 187 -43.36 -28.62 18.12
N SER A 188 -42.31 -29.40 18.40
CA SER A 188 -42.42 -30.58 19.26
C SER A 188 -42.84 -30.22 20.70
N GLY A 189 -42.37 -29.08 21.23
CA GLY A 189 -42.79 -28.57 22.53
C GLY A 189 -44.28 -28.18 22.55
N LEU A 190 -44.77 -27.52 21.49
CA LEU A 190 -46.19 -27.19 21.34
C LEU A 190 -47.05 -28.46 21.21
N GLU A 191 -46.61 -29.46 20.44
CA GLU A 191 -47.30 -30.74 20.34
C GLU A 191 -47.40 -31.44 21.71
N SER A 192 -46.33 -31.39 22.52
CA SER A 192 -46.37 -31.91 23.89
C SER A 192 -47.37 -31.16 24.78
N VAL A 193 -47.38 -29.82 24.72
CA VAL A 193 -48.32 -29.00 25.51
C VAL A 193 -49.76 -29.25 25.07
N VAL A 194 -50.01 -29.38 23.76
CA VAL A 194 -51.33 -29.75 23.23
C VAL A 194 -51.74 -31.14 23.73
N ALA A 195 -50.85 -32.13 23.67
CA ALA A 195 -51.12 -33.47 24.20
C ALA A 195 -51.41 -33.46 25.71
N ASP A 196 -50.72 -32.63 26.49
CA ASP A 196 -50.96 -32.47 27.92
C ASP A 196 -52.30 -31.79 28.21
N LEU A 197 -52.69 -30.79 27.42
CA LEU A 197 -54.02 -30.15 27.50
C LEU A 197 -55.14 -31.11 27.11
N GLU A 198 -54.95 -31.91 26.06
CA GLU A 198 -55.90 -32.96 25.67
C GLU A 198 -56.06 -34.00 26.78
N ARG A 199 -54.94 -34.46 27.38
CA ARG A 199 -54.98 -35.36 28.56
C ARG A 199 -55.70 -34.72 29.74
N GLY A 200 -55.38 -33.47 30.08
CA GLY A 200 -56.06 -32.74 31.14
C GLY A 200 -57.57 -32.57 30.88
N ALA A 201 -57.97 -32.27 29.64
CA ALA A 201 -59.36 -32.18 29.24
C ALA A 201 -60.08 -33.53 29.34
N THR A 202 -59.44 -34.64 28.93
CA THR A 202 -60.02 -35.99 29.09
C THR A 202 -60.16 -36.39 30.56
N MET A 203 -59.21 -36.03 31.43
CA MET A 203 -59.35 -36.27 32.87
C MET A 203 -60.50 -35.47 33.48
N LEU A 204 -60.72 -34.23 33.03
CA LEU A 204 -61.83 -33.40 33.50
C LEU A 204 -63.20 -33.92 33.00
N GLN A 205 -63.23 -34.58 31.85
CA GLN A 205 -64.40 -35.28 31.32
C GLN A 205 -64.57 -36.70 31.87
N GLY A 206 -63.58 -37.21 32.62
CA GLY A 206 -63.62 -38.51 33.25
C GLY A 206 -64.73 -38.59 34.30
N ASP A 207 -65.42 -39.72 34.31
CA ASP A 207 -66.61 -40.00 35.15
C ASP A 207 -66.38 -39.67 36.63
N GLU A 208 -65.16 -39.84 37.16
CA GLU A 208 -64.81 -39.55 38.56
C GLU A 208 -64.98 -38.08 38.97
N VAL A 209 -64.68 -37.11 38.09
CA VAL A 209 -64.85 -35.68 38.43
C VAL A 209 -66.32 -35.28 38.37
N LEU A 210 -67.07 -35.86 37.44
CA LEU A 210 -68.52 -35.66 37.32
C LEU A 210 -69.27 -36.32 38.47
N THR A 211 -68.85 -37.50 38.93
CA THR A 211 -69.41 -38.16 40.12
C THR A 211 -69.08 -37.38 41.39
N LEU A 212 -67.84 -36.93 41.58
CA LEU A 212 -67.43 -36.13 42.75
C LEU A 212 -68.13 -34.76 42.78
N ALA A 213 -68.34 -34.13 41.63
CA ALA A 213 -69.12 -32.88 41.54
C ALA A 213 -70.61 -33.11 41.85
N GLY A 214 -71.17 -34.25 41.44
CA GLY A 214 -72.51 -34.68 41.81
C GLY A 214 -72.65 -34.98 43.31
N GLU A 215 -71.67 -35.68 43.90
CA GLU A 215 -71.61 -35.99 45.32
C GLU A 215 -71.45 -34.72 46.19
N SER A 216 -70.62 -33.77 45.76
CA SER A 216 -70.45 -32.49 46.45
C SER A 216 -71.72 -31.63 46.43
N ARG A 217 -72.45 -31.61 45.30
CA ARG A 217 -73.77 -30.96 45.23
C ARG A 217 -74.79 -31.61 46.15
N LYS A 218 -74.82 -32.94 46.23
CA LYS A 218 -75.68 -33.65 47.19
C LYS A 218 -75.35 -33.29 48.63
N MET A 219 -74.07 -33.25 49.02
CA MET A 219 -73.67 -32.82 50.37
C MET A 219 -74.05 -31.36 50.67
N GLU A 220 -73.95 -30.46 49.68
CA GLU A 220 -74.33 -29.04 49.87
C GLU A 220 -75.85 -28.87 50.07
N ASP A 221 -76.67 -29.63 49.35
CA ASP A 221 -78.13 -29.64 49.52
C ASP A 221 -78.53 -30.22 50.88
N GLU A 222 -77.86 -31.28 51.35
CA GLU A 222 -78.05 -31.84 52.68
C GLU A 222 -77.71 -30.81 53.77
N LEU A 223 -76.59 -30.09 53.65
CA LEU A 223 -76.21 -29.02 54.58
C LEU A 223 -77.22 -27.86 54.63
N LYS A 224 -77.75 -27.42 53.48
CA LYS A 224 -78.79 -26.38 53.43
C LYS A 224 -80.08 -26.82 54.12
N SER A 225 -80.44 -28.10 54.02
CA SER A 225 -81.62 -28.65 54.71
C SER A 225 -81.49 -28.72 56.23
N VAL A 226 -80.26 -28.70 56.76
CA VAL A 226 -79.97 -28.74 58.20
C VAL A 226 -79.93 -27.32 58.82
N THR A 227 -79.77 -26.28 58.00
CA THR A 227 -79.72 -24.87 58.45
C THR A 227 -81.01 -24.06 58.23
N ALA A 228 -82.12 -24.71 57.90
CA ALA A 228 -83.47 -24.11 57.81
C ALA A 228 -84.39 -24.71 58.88
#